data_AF-A0A6P2A085-F1
#
_entry.id   AF-A0A6P2A085-F1
#
_cell.length_a   1.000
_cell.length_b   1.000
_cell.length_c   1.000
_cell.angle_alpha   90.00
_cell.angle_beta   90.00
_cell.angle_gamma   90.00
#
_symmetry.space_group_name_H-M   'P 1'
#
loop_
_entity.id
_entity.type
_entity.pdbx_description
1 polymer ?
#
loop_
_entity_poly.entity_id
_entity_poly.type
_entity_poly.pdbx_seq_one_letter_code
_entity_poly.pdbx_strand_id
1 'polypeptide(L)' 'MNTLKAILNDLGIPEDLLHQSSLLHKDLQIDSTETVEISLALKRKLGINMKLETRTDKTLIEVCQMIEAAMSAKSPGDP' A
#
# COMPACT_ATOMS: atom_id res chain seq x y z
N MET A 1 7.40 -0.13 6.24
CA MET A 1 7.80 -0.53 4.86
C MET A 1 7.57 -2.00 4.49
N ASN A 2 7.80 -2.96 5.39
CA ASN A 2 7.89 -4.39 5.05
C ASN A 2 6.54 -5.01 4.64
N THR A 3 5.45 -4.59 5.28
CA THR A 3 4.12 -5.18 5.03
C THR A 3 3.58 -4.89 3.64
N LEU A 4 3.75 -3.66 3.13
CA LEU A 4 3.30 -3.30 1.79
C LEU A 4 4.09 -4.10 0.73
N LYS A 5 5.41 -4.19 0.88
CA LYS A 5 6.25 -5.00 0.00
C LYS A 5 5.84 -6.47 0.01
N ALA A 6 5.58 -7.03 1.20
CA ALA A 6 5.12 -8.41 1.33
C ALA A 6 3.74 -8.63 0.68
N ILE A 7 2.83 -7.64 0.73
CA ILE A 7 1.53 -7.73 0.04
C ILE A 7 1.75 -7.71 -1.47
N LEU A 8 2.58 -6.81 -1.99
CA LEU A 8 2.87 -6.73 -3.42
C LEU A 8 3.57 -8.00 -3.93
N ASN A 9 4.50 -8.54 -3.16
CA ASN A 9 5.14 -9.83 -3.46
C ASN A 9 4.15 -11.00 -3.48
N ASP A 10 3.18 -11.01 -2.55
CA ASP A 10 2.10 -12.01 -2.50
C ASP A 10 1.16 -11.91 -3.72
N LEU A 11 1.00 -10.71 -4.28
CA LEU A 11 0.27 -10.46 -5.52
C LEU A 11 1.06 -10.85 -6.79
N GLY A 12 2.32 -11.25 -6.64
CA GLY A 12 3.19 -11.66 -7.74
C GLY A 12 4.11 -10.57 -8.27
N ILE A 13 4.24 -9.44 -7.56
CA ILE A 13 5.11 -8.33 -7.96
C ILE A 13 6.50 -8.55 -7.34
N PRO A 14 7.54 -8.75 -8.16
CA PRO A 14 8.87 -9.06 -7.65
C PRO A 14 9.44 -7.90 -6.83
N GLU A 15 10.09 -8.23 -5.71
CA GLU A 15 10.67 -7.23 -4.79
C GLU A 15 11.70 -6.31 -5.45
N ASP A 16 12.32 -6.78 -6.54
CA ASP A 16 13.28 -6.01 -7.34
C ASP A 16 12.63 -4.77 -7.97
N LEU A 17 11.35 -4.84 -8.35
CA LEU A 17 10.60 -3.69 -8.88
C LEU A 17 10.04 -2.77 -7.79
N LEU A 18 10.04 -3.21 -6.53
CA LEU A 18 9.46 -2.50 -5.39
C LEU A 18 10.41 -1.43 -4.83
N HIS A 19 10.75 -0.44 -5.66
CA HIS A 19 11.51 0.73 -5.25
C HIS A 19 10.62 1.85 -4.67
N GLN A 20 11.20 2.69 -3.83
CA GLN A 20 10.49 3.80 -3.20
C GLN A 20 9.88 4.78 -4.22
N SER A 21 10.57 5.03 -5.32
CA SER A 21 10.10 5.89 -6.41
C SER A 21 9.23 5.18 -7.45
N SER A 22 9.02 3.87 -7.34
CA SER A 22 8.17 3.13 -8.28
C SER A 22 6.73 3.59 -8.13
N LEU A 23 6.11 3.92 -9.27
CA LEU A 23 4.71 4.28 -9.36
C LEU A 23 3.83 3.04 -9.37
N LEU A 24 2.71 3.07 -8.66
CA LEU A 24 1.77 1.95 -8.61
C LEU A 24 1.22 1.62 -10.00
N HIS A 25 0.73 2.59 -10.77
CA HIS A 25 0.11 2.28 -12.06
C HIS A 25 1.11 2.30 -13.22
N LYS A 26 2.09 3.21 -13.19
CA LYS A 26 3.08 3.34 -14.26
C LYS A 26 4.20 2.32 -14.24
N ASP A 27 4.81 2.07 -13.08
CA ASP A 27 5.94 1.13 -12.98
C ASP A 27 5.45 -0.28 -12.65
N LEU A 28 4.57 -0.39 -11.66
CA LEU A 28 4.08 -1.69 -11.17
C LEU A 28 2.85 -2.19 -11.93
N GLN A 29 2.29 -1.37 -12.82
CA GLN A 29 1.11 -1.71 -13.64
C GLN A 29 -0.10 -2.20 -12.82
N ILE A 30 -0.22 -1.71 -11.59
CA ILE A 30 -1.30 -2.08 -10.66
C ILE A 30 -2.65 -1.69 -11.26
N ASP A 31 -3.49 -2.70 -11.47
CA ASP A 31 -4.86 -2.52 -11.96
C ASP A 31 -5.84 -2.23 -10.82
N SER A 32 -7.09 -1.92 -11.20
CA SER A 32 -8.17 -1.66 -10.24
C SER A 32 -8.43 -2.86 -9.30
N THR A 33 -8.26 -4.08 -9.79
CA THR A 33 -8.43 -5.31 -8.98
C THR A 33 -7.31 -5.43 -7.94
N GLU A 34 -6.06 -5.29 -8.35
CA GLU A 34 -4.90 -5.34 -7.46
C GLU A 34 -4.94 -4.23 -6.42
N THR A 35 -5.35 -3.02 -6.82
CA THR A 35 -5.59 -1.89 -5.92
C THR A 35 -6.55 -2.24 -4.77
N VAL A 36 -7.64 -2.95 -5.09
CA VAL A 36 -8.62 -3.42 -4.10
C VAL A 36 -8.04 -4.53 -3.23
N GLU A 37 -7.32 -5.48 -3.82
CA GLU A 37 -6.63 -6.57 -3.10
C GLU A 37 -5.60 -6.02 -2.10
N ILE A 38 -4.76 -5.06 -2.52
CA ILE A 38 -3.79 -4.38 -1.65
C ILE A 38 -4.52 -3.70 -0.50
N SER A 39 -5.58 -2.94 -0.79
CA SER A 39 -6.38 -2.25 0.22
C SER A 39 -6.99 -3.22 1.24
N LEU A 40 -7.47 -4.38 0.76
CA LEU A 40 -8.03 -5.43 1.60
C LEU A 40 -6.96 -6.12 2.44
N ALA A 41 -5.79 -6.40 1.86
CA ALA A 41 -4.66 -7.01 2.55
C ALA A 41 -4.09 -6.07 3.62
N LEU A 42 -4.00 -4.77 3.35
CA LEU A 42 -3.63 -3.74 4.34
C LEU A 42 -4.64 -3.72 5.50
N LYS A 43 -5.94 -3.80 5.20
CA LYS A 43 -6.98 -3.88 6.23
C LYS A 43 -6.89 -5.15 7.06
N ARG A 44 -6.61 -6.30 6.46
CA ARG A 44 -6.47 -7.58 7.18
C ARG A 44 -5.20 -7.65 8.02
N LYS A 45 -4.05 -7.26 7.45
CA LYS A 45 -2.73 -7.37 8.10
C LYS A 45 -2.49 -6.26 9.13
N LEU A 46 -2.94 -5.04 8.85
CA LEU A 46 -2.63 -3.85 9.64
C LEU A 46 -3.89 -3.20 10.26
N GLY A 47 -5.10 -3.63 9.87
CA GLY A 47 -6.33 -3.00 10.32
C GLY A 47 -6.54 -1.60 9.74
N ILE A 48 -5.86 -1.25 8.63
CA ILE A 48 -5.92 0.08 8.01
C ILE A 48 -6.83 0.02 6.79
N ASN A 49 -7.85 0.85 6.78
CA ASN A 49 -8.76 0.95 5.64
C ASN A 49 -8.35 2.10 4.73
N MET A 50 -7.30 1.88 3.94
CA MET A 50 -6.81 2.83 2.93
C MET A 50 -7.48 2.58 1.59
N LYS A 51 -7.81 3.64 0.85
CA LYS A 51 -8.19 3.56 -0.56
C LYS A 51 -7.05 4.08 -1.42
N LEU A 52 -6.46 3.18 -2.19
CA LEU A 52 -5.54 3.54 -3.26
C LEU A 52 -6.38 4.09 -4.43
N GLU A 53 -6.65 5.39 -4.45
CA GLU A 53 -7.41 5.98 -5.56
C GLU A 53 -6.58 6.00 -6.86
N THR A 54 -7.16 5.51 -7.95
CA THR A 54 -6.55 5.42 -9.30
C THR A 54 -6.40 6.78 -10.00
N ARG A 55 -6.95 7.86 -9.42
CA ARG A 55 -6.94 9.21 -10.02
C ARG A 55 -5.56 9.86 -10.02
N THR A 56 -4.71 9.47 -9.08
CA THR A 56 -3.34 9.98 -8.99
C THR A 56 -2.45 8.79 -8.74
N ASP A 57 -1.57 8.54 -9.71
CA ASP A 57 -0.52 7.54 -9.55
C ASP A 57 0.37 7.96 -8.39
N LYS A 58 0.50 7.07 -7.41
CA LYS A 58 1.28 7.31 -6.19
C LYS A 58 2.48 6.42 -6.22
N THR A 59 3.58 6.99 -5.72
CA THR A 59 4.79 6.23 -5.51
C THR A 59 4.66 5.30 -4.30
N LEU A 60 5.45 4.23 -4.30
CA LEU A 60 5.54 3.29 -3.19
C LEU A 60 5.88 3.98 -1.87
N ILE A 61 6.72 5.01 -1.89
CA ILE A 61 7.05 5.81 -0.71
C ILE A 61 5.85 6.60 -0.18
N GLU A 62 5.05 7.22 -1.05
CA GLU A 62 3.86 7.96 -0.62
C GLU A 62 2.84 7.02 0.03
N VAL A 63 2.61 5.85 -0.56
CA VAL A 63 1.72 4.85 0.03
C VAL A 63 2.24 4.39 1.38
N CYS A 64 3.55 4.16 1.51
CA CYS A 64 4.15 3.80 2.79
C CYS A 64 3.97 4.88 3.84
N GLN A 65 4.20 6.15 3.49
CA GLN A 65 3.98 7.29 4.37
C GLN A 65 2.52 7.39 4.81
N MET A 66 1.57 7.19 3.89
CA MET A 66 0.15 7.17 4.23
C MET A 66 -0.20 6.03 5.19
N ILE A 67 0.40 4.85 5.03
CA ILE A 67 0.20 3.70 5.92
C ILE A 67 0.74 4.05 7.31
N GLU A 68 1.95 4.59 7.40
CA GLU A 68 2.59 4.98 8.66
C GLU A 68 1.81 6.08 9.39
N ALA A 69 1.30 7.06 8.64
CA ALA A 69 0.42 8.09 9.16
C ALA A 69 -0.89 7.49 9.69
N ALA A 70 -1.50 6.56 8.95
CA ALA A 70 -2.73 5.89 9.38
C ALA A 70 -2.51 4.97 10.60
N MET A 71 -1.35 4.30 10.70
CA MET A 71 -0.98 3.54 11.89
C MET A 71 -0.84 4.44 13.11
N SER A 72 -0.14 5.57 12.95
CA SER A 72 0.06 6.54 14.01
C SER A 72 -1.27 7.16 14.45
N ALA A 73 -2.17 7.46 13.51
CA ALA A 73 -3.50 7.99 13.78
C ALA A 73 -4.46 6.97 14.45
N LYS A 74 -4.18 5.67 14.36
CA LYS A 74 -4.96 4.63 15.04
C LYS A 74 -4.59 4.47 16.52
N SER A 75 -3.49 5.09 16.96
CA SER A 75 -3.10 5.17 18.37
C SER A 75 -3.23 6.60 18.91
N PRO A 76 -4.44 7.01 19.34
CA PRO A 76 -4.54 7.96 20.43
C PRO A 76 -5.54 7.42 21.45
N GLY A 77 -5.05 6.70 22.46
CA GLY A 77 -5.80 6.33 23.67
C GLY A 77 -7.09 5.55 23.43
N ASP A 78 -7.04 4.23 23.62
CA ASP A 78 -8.24 3.49 24.01
C ASP A 78 -8.67 4.01 25.40
N PRO A 79 -9.94 4.47 25.58
CA PRO A 79 -10.43 5.06 26.82
C PRO A 79 -10.53 4.07 28.00
#